data_AF-A0AAU9P691-F1
#
_entry.id   AF-A0AAU9P691-F1
#
_cell.length_a   1.000
_cell.length_b   1.000
_cell.length_c   1.000
_cell.angle_alpha   90.00
_cell.angle_beta   90.00
_cell.angle_gamma   90.00
#
_symmetry.space_group_name_H-M   'P 1'
#
loop_
_entity.id
_entity.type
_entity.pdbx_description
1 polymer ?
#
loop_
_entity_poly.entity_id
_entity_poly.type
_entity_poly.pdbx_seq_one_letter_code
_entity_poly.pdbx_strand_id
1 'polypeptide(L)'
;MGISDPVKFYHHHHHDHQKRSKSPPISAVLTREFLVTMKFKDILENDSSKDCVVCLDEFNEEDEIRCLTNCKHMFHQKCLDRWMDQIQETCPLFRAPILPLVCQDEYKKRFRVFMGLNNFYGENFVIMSL
;
A
#
# COMPACT_ATOMS: atom_id res chain seq x y z
N MET A 1 19.39 -42.06 -15.15
CA MET A 1 18.98 -42.29 -13.75
C MET A 1 19.79 -41.30 -12.92
N GLY A 2 19.39 -40.06 -12.63
CA GLY A 2 18.06 -39.52 -12.41
C GLY A 2 17.75 -39.52 -10.92
N ILE A 3 18.30 -38.55 -10.16
CA ILE A 3 17.78 -37.99 -8.89
C ILE A 3 18.37 -36.56 -8.81
N SER A 4 17.80 -35.58 -9.51
CA SER A 4 16.81 -34.60 -8.99
C SER A 4 17.29 -33.90 -7.72
N ASP A 5 17.55 -32.60 -7.88
CA ASP A 5 18.02 -31.65 -6.88
C ASP A 5 17.27 -31.75 -5.54
N PRO A 6 17.96 -31.59 -4.39
CA PRO A 6 17.28 -31.44 -3.12
C PRO A 6 16.49 -30.14 -3.17
N VAL A 7 15.17 -30.29 -3.24
CA VAL A 7 14.17 -29.23 -3.09
C VAL A 7 14.61 -28.29 -1.98
N LYS A 8 15.00 -27.06 -2.34
CA LYS A 8 15.19 -26.00 -1.35
C LYS A 8 13.83 -25.73 -0.74
N PHE A 9 13.59 -26.29 0.44
CA PHE A 9 12.45 -25.94 1.28
C PHE A 9 12.71 -24.53 1.81
N TYR A 10 12.40 -23.51 1.01
CA TYR A 10 12.28 -22.13 1.46
C TYR A 10 11.20 -22.12 2.55
N HIS A 11 11.62 -22.05 3.81
CA HIS A 11 10.71 -21.92 4.93
C HIS A 11 10.07 -20.53 4.82
N HIS A 12 8.78 -20.51 4.48
CA HIS A 12 7.95 -19.31 4.45
C HIS A 12 7.82 -18.76 5.87
N HIS A 13 8.71 -17.86 6.27
CA HIS A 13 8.56 -17.11 7.50
C HIS A 13 7.54 -15.98 7.26
N HIS A 14 6.25 -16.31 7.34
CA HIS A 14 5.26 -15.27 7.57
C HIS A 14 5.51 -14.67 8.95
N HIS A 15 6.28 -13.58 9.00
CA HIS A 15 6.39 -12.74 10.18
C HIS A 15 5.01 -12.14 10.47
N ASP A 16 4.25 -12.80 11.34
CA ASP A 16 3.00 -12.29 11.90
C ASP A 16 3.34 -11.12 12.85
N HIS A 17 3.54 -9.93 12.27
CA HIS A 17 3.63 -8.71 13.05
C HIS A 17 2.24 -8.36 13.59
N GLN A 18 1.96 -8.95 14.75
CA GLN A 18 1.14 -8.47 15.86
C GLN A 18 0.01 -7.48 15.50
N LYS A 19 -1.21 -8.01 15.48
CA LYS A 19 -2.48 -7.27 15.40
C LYS A 19 -2.55 -6.18 16.47
N ARG A 20 -2.44 -4.91 16.07
CA ARG A 20 -2.90 -3.77 16.89
C ARG A 20 -4.38 -3.53 16.57
N SER A 21 -5.22 -3.56 17.62
CA SER A 21 -6.68 -3.40 17.59
C SER A 21 -7.15 -1.96 17.35
N LYS A 22 -6.58 -1.26 16.37
CA LYS A 22 -7.05 0.07 15.96
C LYS A 22 -7.60 -0.06 14.55
N SER A 23 -8.81 0.45 14.33
CA SER A 23 -9.36 0.58 12.97
C SER A 23 -8.36 1.36 12.11
N PRO A 24 -8.14 0.95 10.86
CA PRO A 24 -7.23 1.66 9.97
C PRO A 24 -7.70 3.13 9.81
N PRO A 25 -6.78 4.10 9.70
CA PRO A 25 -7.17 5.47 9.44
C PRO A 25 -7.88 5.56 8.08
N ILE A 26 -8.80 6.50 7.97
CA ILE A 26 -9.60 6.73 6.75
C ILE A 26 -8.68 6.96 5.54
N SER A 27 -7.58 7.67 5.74
CA SER A 27 -6.57 7.90 4.71
C SER A 27 -5.99 6.60 4.16
N ALA A 28 -5.70 5.62 5.01
CA ALA A 28 -5.22 4.30 4.58
C ALA A 28 -6.29 3.55 3.79
N VAL A 29 -7.54 3.55 4.27
CA VAL A 29 -8.67 2.90 3.59
C VAL A 29 -8.85 3.48 2.19
N LEU A 30 -8.93 4.80 2.07
CA LEU A 30 -9.11 5.47 0.79
C LEU A 30 -7.90 5.26 -0.13
N THR A 31 -6.68 5.38 0.38
CA THR A 31 -5.47 5.22 -0.44
C THR A 31 -5.38 3.83 -1.07
N ARG A 32 -5.75 2.78 -0.32
CA ARG A 32 -5.76 1.39 -0.82
C ARG A 32 -6.63 1.18 -2.04
N GLU A 33 -7.73 1.93 -2.18
CA GLU A 33 -8.65 1.83 -3.32
C GLU A 33 -8.04 2.37 -4.61
N PHE A 34 -7.05 3.26 -4.53
CA PHE A 34 -6.35 3.80 -5.68
C PHE A 34 -5.13 2.97 -6.10
N LEU A 35 -4.75 1.97 -5.31
CA LEU A 35 -3.57 1.15 -5.56
C LEU A 35 -3.96 -0.16 -6.25
N VAL A 36 -3.26 -0.46 -7.34
CA VAL A 36 -3.41 -1.73 -8.05
C VAL A 36 -2.83 -2.86 -7.20
N THR A 37 -3.56 -3.97 -7.14
CA THR A 37 -3.12 -5.24 -6.58
C THR A 37 -3.10 -6.28 -7.70
N MET A 38 -2.02 -7.05 -7.79
CA MET A 38 -1.86 -8.13 -8.75
C MET A 38 -1.06 -9.28 -8.12
N LYS A 39 -1.11 -10.48 -8.70
CA LYS A 39 -0.22 -11.56 -8.27
C LYS A 39 1.17 -11.34 -8.84
N PHE A 40 2.19 -11.74 -8.09
CA PHE A 40 3.58 -11.59 -8.54
C PHE A 40 3.84 -12.30 -9.87
N LYS A 41 3.25 -13.48 -10.10
CA LYS A 41 3.39 -14.22 -11.37
C LYS A 41 2.85 -13.47 -12.60
N ASP A 42 1.93 -12.53 -12.40
CA ASP A 42 1.33 -11.75 -13.50
C ASP A 42 2.22 -10.56 -13.89
N ILE A 43 3.33 -10.33 -13.17
CA ILE A 43 4.32 -9.33 -13.51
C ILE A 43 5.21 -9.91 -14.61
N LEU A 44 5.02 -9.43 -15.84
CA LEU A 44 5.88 -9.77 -16.98
C LEU A 44 7.34 -9.50 -16.59
N GLU A 45 8.19 -10.52 -16.67
CA GLU A 45 9.61 -10.52 -16.27
C GLU A 45 10.31 -9.21 -16.70
N ASN A 46 10.34 -8.27 -15.78
CA ASN A 46 11.10 -7.03 -15.88
C ASN A 46 11.91 -6.93 -14.59
N ASP A 47 13.10 -6.35 -14.70
CA ASP A 47 14.24 -6.29 -13.78
C ASP A 47 13.94 -5.69 -12.38
N SER A 48 12.86 -6.16 -11.77
CA SER A 48 12.29 -5.70 -10.50
C SER A 48 12.79 -6.58 -9.38
N SER A 49 13.05 -5.95 -8.22
CA SER A 49 13.49 -6.66 -7.02
C SER A 49 12.51 -7.78 -6.70
N LYS A 50 13.04 -8.99 -6.53
CA LYS A 50 12.25 -10.17 -6.15
C LYS A 50 11.88 -10.20 -4.67
N ASP A 51 12.25 -9.17 -3.90
CA ASP A 51 12.10 -9.15 -2.45
C ASP A 51 11.23 -7.97 -2.00
N CYS A 52 10.39 -8.22 -1.00
CA CYS A 52 9.71 -7.16 -0.29
C CYS A 52 10.62 -6.57 0.77
N VAL A 53 11.14 -5.38 0.52
CA VAL A 53 12.03 -4.66 1.45
C VAL A 53 11.42 -4.29 2.82
N VAL A 54 10.10 -4.47 2.99
CA VAL A 54 9.41 -4.20 4.27
C VAL A 54 9.52 -5.39 5.21
N CYS A 55 9.34 -6.62 4.70
CA CYS A 55 9.50 -7.84 5.51
C CYS A 55 10.83 -8.56 5.25
N LEU A 56 11.57 -8.13 4.23
CA LEU A 56 12.84 -8.70 3.76
C LEU A 56 12.72 -10.13 3.19
N ASP A 57 11.53 -10.53 2.73
CA ASP A 57 11.27 -11.84 2.13
C ASP A 57 11.07 -11.77 0.61
N GLU A 58 11.41 -12.86 -0.08
CA GLU A 58 11.15 -13.06 -1.52
C GLU A 58 9.64 -13.08 -1.82
N PHE A 59 9.27 -12.62 -3.02
CA PHE A 59 7.93 -12.72 -3.57
C PHE A 59 7.70 -14.10 -4.20
N ASN A 60 6.55 -14.69 -3.90
CA ASN A 60 6.10 -15.94 -4.50
C ASN A 60 5.08 -15.68 -5.59
N GLU A 61 4.95 -16.61 -6.54
CA GLU A 61 4.05 -16.48 -7.69
C GLU A 61 2.62 -16.07 -7.32
N GLU A 62 2.10 -16.60 -6.21
CA GLU A 62 0.73 -16.34 -5.74
C GLU A 62 0.62 -15.15 -4.77
N ASP A 63 1.73 -14.51 -4.42
CA ASP A 63 1.70 -13.35 -3.52
C ASP A 63 0.98 -12.17 -4.17
N GLU A 64 0.09 -11.54 -3.41
CA GLU A 64 -0.56 -10.29 -3.79
C GLU A 64 0.40 -9.13 -3.56
N ILE A 65 0.75 -8.43 -4.64
CA ILE A 65 1.72 -7.35 -4.67
C ILE A 65 1.02 -6.04 -5.03
N ARG A 66 1.41 -4.95 -4.36
CA ARG A 66 1.09 -3.59 -4.77
C ARG A 66 2.33 -2.95 -5.38
N CYS A 67 2.17 -2.42 -6.60
CA CYS A 67 3.20 -1.62 -7.27
C CYS A 67 2.83 -0.14 -7.20
N LEU A 68 3.73 0.68 -6.65
CA LEU A 68 3.52 2.14 -6.58
C LEU A 68 3.82 2.76 -7.95
N THR A 69 2.81 3.26 -8.64
CA THR A 69 2.98 3.81 -10.01
C THR A 69 3.93 5.02 -10.08
N ASN A 70 4.09 5.77 -8.99
CA ASN A 70 5.00 6.92 -8.91
C ASN A 70 6.49 6.53 -8.94
N CYS A 71 6.85 5.34 -8.41
CA CYS A 71 8.26 4.96 -8.23
C CYS A 71 8.57 3.51 -8.63
N LYS A 72 7.57 2.76 -9.09
CA LYS A 72 7.62 1.37 -9.55
C LYS A 72 8.08 0.33 -8.50
N HIS A 73 8.16 0.72 -7.23
CA HIS A 73 8.50 -0.21 -6.16
C HIS A 73 7.34 -1.14 -5.82
N MET A 74 7.71 -2.40 -5.57
CA MET A 74 6.82 -3.50 -5.27
C MET A 74 6.91 -3.88 -3.80
N PHE A 75 5.76 -4.17 -3.21
CA PHE A 75 5.63 -4.62 -1.83
C PHE A 75 4.51 -5.64 -1.74
N HIS A 76 4.57 -6.59 -0.80
CA HIS A 76 3.39 -7.39 -0.48
C HIS A 76 2.25 -6.46 -0.10
N GLN A 77 1.04 -6.75 -0.57
CA GLN A 77 -0.16 -5.99 -0.25
C GLN A 77 -0.26 -5.75 1.26
N LYS A 78 -0.12 -6.82 2.06
CA LYS A 78 -0.21 -6.76 3.52
C LYS A 78 0.86 -5.85 4.14
N CYS A 79 2.07 -5.84 3.59
CA CYS A 79 3.18 -5.03 4.08
C CYS A 79 2.93 -3.55 3.82
N LEU A 80 2.52 -3.18 2.60
CA LEU A 80 2.21 -1.79 2.27
C LEU A 80 0.90 -1.32 2.94
N ASP A 81 -0.08 -2.20 3.10
CA ASP A 81 -1.32 -1.90 3.81
C ASP A 81 -1.03 -1.57 5.29
N ARG A 82 -0.20 -2.38 5.97
CA ARG A 82 0.21 -2.10 7.35
C ARG A 82 1.02 -0.81 7.46
N TRP A 83 1.86 -0.52 6.47
CA TRP A 83 2.61 0.72 6.41
C TRP A 83 1.67 1.94 6.40
N MET A 84 0.64 1.91 5.55
CA MET A 84 -0.40 2.95 5.52
C MET A 84 -1.20 3.03 6.82
N ASP A 85 -1.46 1.90 7.50
CA ASP A 85 -2.14 1.90 8.81
C ASP A 85 -1.37 2.63 9.90
N GLN A 86 -0.05 2.77 9.73
CA GLN A 86 0.82 3.56 10.60
C GLN A 86 0.91 5.03 10.17
N ILE A 87 -0.06 5.51 9.37
CA ILE A 87 -0.17 6.89 8.88
C ILE A 87 1.05 7.26 8.02
N GLN A 88 1.60 6.28 7.30
CA GLN A 88 2.69 6.49 6.35
C GLN A 88 2.13 6.59 4.94
N GLU A 89 2.22 7.76 4.33
CA GLU A 89 1.67 8.06 3.00
C GLU A 89 2.76 8.10 1.91
N THR A 90 3.96 7.60 2.22
CA THR A 90 5.12 7.61 1.33
C THR A 90 5.73 6.23 1.13
N CYS A 91 6.37 6.01 -0.02
CA CYS A 91 7.09 4.79 -0.37
C CYS A 91 8.14 4.45 0.70
N PRO A 92 8.14 3.23 1.26
CA PRO A 92 9.14 2.78 2.23
C PRO A 92 10.60 2.92 1.78
N LEU A 93 10.87 2.89 0.46
CA LEU A 93 12.22 2.97 -0.10
C LEU A 93 12.66 4.41 -0.42
N PHE A 94 11.82 5.15 -1.15
CA PHE A 94 12.22 6.44 -1.73
C PHE A 94 11.48 7.64 -1.14
N ARG A 95 10.55 7.42 -0.20
CA ARG A 95 9.70 8.46 0.41
C ARG A 95 8.89 9.30 -0.59
N ALA A 96 8.76 8.85 -1.84
CA ALA A 96 7.82 9.41 -2.80
C ALA A 96 6.37 9.16 -2.33
N PRO A 97 5.40 10.05 -2.60
CA PRO A 97 4.01 9.82 -2.23
C PRO A 97 3.48 8.48 -2.77
N ILE A 98 2.71 7.76 -1.95
CA ILE A 98 2.06 6.50 -2.35
C ILE A 98 1.01 6.77 -3.43
N LEU A 99 0.19 7.81 -3.21
CA LEU A 99 -0.85 8.19 -4.15
C LEU A 99 -0.27 8.98 -5.35
N PRO A 100 -0.62 8.64 -6.60
CA PRO A 100 -0.24 9.41 -7.77
C PRO A 100 -0.77 10.84 -7.72
N LEU A 101 0.04 11.80 -8.19
CA LEU A 101 -0.38 13.21 -8.25
C LEU A 101 -1.70 13.38 -9.00
N VAL A 102 -1.90 12.62 -10.09
CA VAL A 102 -3.12 12.60 -10.90
C VAL A 102 -4.36 12.13 -10.14
N CYS A 103 -4.20 11.34 -9.07
CA CYS A 103 -5.29 10.83 -8.25
C CYS A 103 -5.59 11.71 -7.02
N GLN A 104 -4.77 12.73 -6.76
CA GLN A 104 -4.89 13.51 -5.52
C GLN A 104 -6.19 14.29 -5.40
N ASP A 105 -6.70 14.86 -6.50
CA ASP A 105 -7.92 15.66 -6.44
C ASP A 105 -9.15 14.80 -6.14
N GLU A 106 -9.23 13.61 -6.74
CA GLU A 106 -10.28 12.65 -6.44
C GLU A 106 -10.16 12.12 -5.00
N TYR A 107 -8.94 11.80 -4.55
CA TYR A 107 -8.72 11.44 -3.14
C TYR A 107 -9.16 12.54 -2.18
N LYS A 108 -8.77 13.79 -2.41
CA LYS A 108 -9.16 14.93 -1.56
C LYS A 108 -10.66 15.12 -1.53
N LYS A 109 -11.32 14.98 -2.68
CA LYS A 109 -12.78 15.04 -2.79
C LYS A 109 -13.44 13.93 -1.97
N ARG A 110 -13.01 12.68 -2.12
CA ARG A 110 -13.55 11.53 -1.38
C ARG A 110 -13.26 11.63 0.12
N PHE A 111 -12.08 12.10 0.50
CA PHE A 111 -11.71 12.33 1.89
C PHE A 111 -12.59 13.40 2.54
N ARG A 112 -12.85 14.53 1.87
CA ARG A 112 -13.78 15.57 2.37
C ARG A 112 -15.18 15.02 2.59
N VAL A 113 -15.69 14.23 1.64
CA VAL A 113 -17.01 13.58 1.78
C VAL A 113 -17.03 12.65 3.00
N PHE A 114 -16.01 11.81 3.16
CA PHE A 114 -15.92 10.89 4.31
C PHE A 114 -15.82 11.64 5.65
N MET A 115 -15.06 12.74 5.67
CA MET A 115 -14.90 13.59 6.86
C MET A 115 -16.11 14.51 7.12
N GLY A 116 -17.16 14.46 6.29
CA GLY A 116 -18.34 15.31 6.44
C GLY A 116 -18.08 16.79 6.14
N LEU A 117 -16.97 17.13 5.47
CA LEU A 117 -16.57 18.51 5.12
C LEU A 117 -17.26 19.00 3.83
N ASN A 118 -18.49 18.58 3.60
CA ASN A 118 -19.27 19.12 2.48
C ASN A 118 -19.63 20.57 2.82
N ASN A 119 -19.04 21.51 2.08
CA ASN A 119 -19.46 22.91 2.09
C ASN A 119 -20.92 23.00 1.59
N PHE A 120 -21.86 22.89 2.51
CA PHE A 120 -23.07 23.67 2.44
C PHE A 120 -22.75 25.05 3.03
N TYR A 121 -23.32 26.11 2.45
CA TYR A 121 -23.05 27.54 2.70
C TYR A 121 -21.81 28.10 1.96
N GLY A 122 -21.91 28.99 0.97
CA GLY A 122 -23.06 29.82 0.64
C GLY A 122 -23.43 30.70 1.84
N GLU A 123 -22.57 31.68 2.14
CA GLU A 123 -22.70 32.73 3.15
C GLU A 123 -22.18 32.46 4.58
N ASN A 124 -21.47 33.49 5.08
CA ASN A 124 -21.06 33.78 6.45
C ASN A 124 -19.81 33.07 7.03
N PHE A 125 -18.68 33.71 6.74
CA PHE A 125 -17.50 33.76 7.60
C PHE A 125 -17.89 34.24 9.01
N VAL A 126 -18.05 33.33 9.96
CA VAL A 126 -17.99 33.63 11.39
C VAL A 126 -17.52 32.40 12.17
N ILE A 127 -16.34 32.57 12.78
CA ILE A 127 -15.81 31.98 14.03
C ILE A 127 -15.82 30.46 14.25
N MET A 128 -14.62 29.88 14.31
CA MET A 128 -14.18 29.11 15.48
C MET A 128 -12.76 29.55 15.83
N SER A 129 -12.70 30.46 16.80
CA SER A 129 -11.50 30.91 17.49
C SER A 129 -10.89 29.78 18.33
N LEU A 130 -9.57 29.69 18.32
CA LEU A 130 -8.75 29.57 19.53
C LEU A 130 -7.72 30.70 19.50
#